data_AF-A0A182MK59-F1
#
_entry.id   AF-A0A182MK59-F1
#
_cell.length_a   1.000
_cell.length_b   1.000
_cell.length_c   1.000
_cell.angle_alpha   90.00
_cell.angle_beta   90.00
_cell.angle_gamma   90.00
#
_symmetry.space_group_name_H-M   'P 1'
#
loop_
_entity.id
_entity.type
_entity.pdbx_description
1 polymer ?
#
loop_
_entity_poly.entity_id
_entity_poly.type
_entity_poly.pdbx_seq_one_letter_code
_entity_poly.pdbx_strand_id
1 'polypeptide(L)'
;LDEHIFTENAMLELLQIRWHPASPTDSHLLTLLSDNSIRVYDVDSLRHVWRIGPTPTPQAVIGTGSTGKAGSSSSKHASATGGGIIGSPGNNVSSSGITSKLAYLNSLGDTAVDFDIAPPRVVSSATGGSGPIGDTTFSPTTTTTLSTTSSTVVTTAKPAITPKEGTLMNDSLIAQKNKKGTITTTGSAGAGTKVEWPIVILRGDGNVYVLCAGIDTNRPKLQGPISIQPQVDDNYGLDSCSLIVIPTLPPTVIIAESTGKTHHALFLEESCPLERSLTSELADSHLTMHPCEWYLHVLETVELELGLPSVEETKEAKSYSCPLHLKRDPLNDARYFAYHNAGLHAVTLDFTRPLHDFVQQEGDEDMIEKYPLFNSHSRAEYVVCTKALQNANTNAVLGFTLLQSPSGLVLFLASGQVVSLDLITDHSLIRKWPLAGSNKKTNNGESPIKNMLKDSFQKRIHTILKSGLTQPILKLDQTTEPTPQEAFELLTQATRMLRENYFVRHDKARQEIEKREHVLKLLKQQQLKDIEELQAEKQQIRATAERLAETYEDLCDKQNSLYKRHLTDEPFLD
;
A
#
# COMPACT_ATOMS: atom_id res chain seq x y z
N LEU A 1 -13.42 -21.81 -18.92
CA LEU A 1 -12.92 -22.53 -17.73
C LEU A 1 -13.47 -23.96 -17.76
N ASP A 2 -12.73 -24.90 -17.18
CA ASP A 2 -12.97 -26.35 -17.21
C ASP A 2 -14.33 -26.73 -16.56
N GLU A 3 -15.45 -26.61 -17.27
CA GLU A 3 -16.79 -26.90 -16.70
C GLU A 3 -16.90 -28.32 -16.16
N HIS A 4 -16.16 -29.25 -16.77
CA HIS A 4 -16.14 -30.66 -16.40
C HIS A 4 -15.64 -30.85 -14.97
N ILE A 5 -14.59 -30.14 -14.55
CA ILE A 5 -14.03 -30.37 -13.21
C ILE A 5 -14.97 -29.94 -12.09
N PHE A 6 -15.67 -28.82 -12.25
CA PHE A 6 -16.64 -28.34 -11.26
C PHE A 6 -17.92 -29.17 -11.27
N THR A 7 -18.24 -29.80 -12.41
CA THR A 7 -19.34 -30.76 -12.50
C THR A 7 -19.01 -32.07 -11.80
N GLU A 8 -17.77 -32.56 -11.95
CA GLU A 8 -17.30 -33.79 -11.30
C GLU A 8 -17.00 -33.62 -9.82
N ASN A 9 -16.55 -32.43 -9.40
CA ASN A 9 -16.19 -32.13 -8.03
C ASN A 9 -17.08 -31.03 -7.48
N ALA A 10 -18.29 -31.41 -7.04
CA ALA A 10 -19.30 -30.47 -6.55
C ALA A 10 -18.87 -29.61 -5.34
N MET A 11 -17.80 -29.99 -4.63
CA MET A 11 -17.26 -29.28 -3.46
C MET A 11 -16.01 -28.43 -3.81
N LEU A 12 -15.57 -28.43 -5.07
CA LEU A 12 -14.40 -27.66 -5.50
C LEU A 12 -14.79 -26.20 -5.69
N GLU A 13 -14.11 -25.29 -5.00
CA GLU A 13 -14.36 -23.86 -5.07
C GLU A 13 -13.13 -23.13 -5.63
N LEU A 14 -13.40 -22.07 -6.40
CA LEU A 14 -12.39 -21.14 -6.89
C LEU A 14 -12.11 -20.10 -5.79
N LEU A 15 -10.86 -20.04 -5.32
CA LEU A 15 -10.47 -19.18 -4.20
C LEU A 15 -9.83 -17.87 -4.67
N GLN A 16 -8.92 -17.92 -5.64
CA GLN A 16 -8.24 -16.73 -6.14
C GLN A 16 -7.85 -16.87 -7.62
N ILE A 17 -7.80 -15.74 -8.32
CA ILE A 17 -7.33 -15.63 -9.70
C ILE A 17 -6.30 -14.50 -9.83
N ARG A 18 -5.23 -14.75 -10.60
CA ARG A 18 -4.25 -13.74 -11.02
C ARG A 18 -3.85 -13.94 -12.47
N TRP A 19 -3.78 -12.86 -13.23
CA TRP A 19 -3.11 -12.88 -14.54
C TRP A 19 -1.60 -12.98 -14.35
N HIS A 20 -0.93 -13.80 -15.16
CA HIS A 20 0.52 -13.90 -15.10
C HIS A 20 1.15 -12.59 -15.63
N PRO A 21 1.99 -11.85 -14.86
CA PRO A 21 2.46 -10.52 -15.27
C PRO A 21 3.33 -10.53 -16.53
N ALA A 22 4.04 -11.63 -16.80
CA ALA A 22 4.84 -11.81 -18.02
C ALA A 22 4.09 -12.43 -19.20
N SER A 23 2.75 -12.55 -19.14
CA SER A 23 1.97 -13.15 -20.22
C SER A 23 2.14 -12.32 -21.49
N PRO A 24 2.78 -12.82 -22.57
CA PRO A 24 3.05 -12.00 -23.77
C PRO A 24 1.77 -11.56 -24.49
N THR A 25 0.69 -12.31 -24.28
CA THR A 25 -0.61 -12.19 -24.96
C THR A 25 -1.74 -11.87 -23.99
N ASP A 26 -1.44 -11.56 -22.72
CA ASP A 26 -2.45 -11.40 -21.66
C ASP A 26 -3.47 -12.55 -21.57
N SER A 27 -3.05 -13.78 -21.94
CA SER A 27 -3.88 -14.98 -21.97
C SER A 27 -3.61 -15.98 -20.85
N HIS A 28 -2.53 -15.79 -20.07
CA HIS A 28 -2.14 -16.74 -19.03
C HIS A 28 -2.78 -16.40 -17.68
N LEU A 29 -3.64 -17.30 -17.21
CA LEU A 29 -4.42 -17.15 -15.98
C LEU A 29 -4.02 -18.20 -14.94
N LEU A 30 -3.67 -17.75 -13.73
CA LEU A 30 -3.43 -18.62 -12.59
C LEU A 30 -4.69 -18.65 -11.73
N THR A 31 -5.17 -19.85 -11.41
CA THR A 31 -6.35 -20.06 -10.56
C THR A 31 -6.00 -20.95 -9.37
N LEU A 32 -6.25 -20.45 -8.16
CA LEU A 32 -6.16 -21.23 -6.93
C LEU A 32 -7.52 -21.85 -6.63
N LEU A 33 -7.55 -23.16 -6.40
CA LEU A 33 -8.75 -23.92 -6.04
C LEU A 33 -8.65 -24.48 -4.62
N SER A 34 -9.81 -24.81 -4.03
CA SER A 34 -9.92 -25.34 -2.67
C SER A 34 -9.27 -26.72 -2.45
N ASP A 35 -8.79 -27.38 -3.50
CA ASP A 35 -8.04 -28.64 -3.42
C ASP A 35 -6.52 -28.44 -3.28
N ASN A 36 -6.08 -27.23 -2.88
CA ASN A 36 -4.68 -26.83 -2.80
C ASN A 36 -3.92 -27.04 -4.12
N SER A 37 -4.56 -26.69 -5.24
CA SER A 37 -3.93 -26.63 -6.56
C SER A 37 -3.94 -25.22 -7.14
N ILE A 38 -2.81 -24.82 -7.70
CA ILE A 38 -2.71 -23.67 -8.61
C ILE A 38 -2.69 -24.21 -10.04
N ARG A 39 -3.63 -23.76 -10.86
CA ARG A 39 -3.73 -24.17 -12.26
C ARG A 39 -3.39 -23.00 -13.16
N VAL A 40 -2.59 -23.29 -14.19
CA VAL A 40 -2.20 -22.30 -15.21
C VAL A 40 -2.99 -22.61 -16.47
N TYR A 41 -3.80 -21.67 -16.89
CA TYR A 41 -4.50 -21.72 -18.17
C TYR A 41 -3.84 -20.76 -19.15
N ASP A 42 -3.87 -21.11 -20.43
CA ASP A 42 -3.58 -20.23 -21.55
C ASP A 42 -4.80 -20.23 -22.46
N VAL A 43 -5.52 -19.10 -22.47
CA VAL A 43 -6.85 -18.98 -23.07
C VAL A 43 -7.79 -20.04 -22.48
N ASP A 44 -8.13 -21.07 -23.25
CA ASP A 44 -9.03 -22.16 -22.84
C ASP A 44 -8.29 -23.45 -22.49
N SER A 45 -6.96 -23.48 -22.63
CA SER A 45 -6.15 -24.67 -22.45
C SER A 45 -5.49 -24.73 -21.07
N LEU A 46 -5.68 -25.83 -20.34
CA LEU A 46 -4.95 -26.10 -19.11
C LEU A 46 -3.51 -26.48 -19.44
N ARG A 47 -2.55 -25.66 -18.99
CA ARG A 47 -1.11 -25.86 -19.21
C ARG A 47 -0.47 -26.65 -18.08
N HIS A 48 -0.74 -26.22 -16.84
CA HIS A 48 -0.09 -26.80 -15.66
C HIS A 48 -1.07 -26.93 -14.49
N VAL A 49 -0.84 -27.96 -13.66
CA VAL A 49 -1.47 -28.15 -12.36
C VAL A 49 -0.36 -28.31 -11.33
N TRP A 50 -0.23 -27.33 -10.44
CA TRP A 50 0.76 -27.30 -9.38
C TRP A 50 0.09 -27.58 -8.05
N ARG A 51 0.50 -28.67 -7.39
CA ARG A 51 0.06 -28.99 -6.03
C ARG A 51 0.87 -28.17 -5.03
N ILE A 52 0.19 -27.46 -4.14
CA ILE A 52 0.79 -26.55 -3.16
C ILE A 52 0.52 -26.95 -1.71
N GLY A 53 -0.18 -28.06 -1.52
CA GLY A 53 -0.52 -28.62 -0.22
C GLY A 53 -1.20 -29.98 -0.36
N PRO A 54 -1.44 -30.67 0.76
CA PRO A 54 -2.26 -31.88 0.78
C PRO A 54 -3.68 -31.55 0.30
N THR A 55 -4.37 -32.52 -0.32
CA THR A 55 -5.78 -32.36 -0.69
C THR A 55 -6.62 -32.35 0.59
N PRO A 56 -7.36 -31.26 0.88
CA PRO A 56 -8.20 -31.20 2.08
C PRO A 56 -9.25 -32.32 2.05
N THR A 57 -9.32 -33.13 3.11
CA THR A 57 -10.37 -34.13 3.25
C THR A 57 -11.65 -33.46 3.78
N PRO A 58 -12.81 -33.62 3.12
CA PRO A 58 -14.06 -33.10 3.65
C PRO A 58 -14.42 -33.84 4.95
N GLN A 59 -14.25 -33.21 6.11
CA GLN A 59 -14.81 -33.76 7.34
C GLN A 59 -16.31 -33.47 7.37
N ALA A 60 -17.12 -34.54 7.36
CA ALA A 60 -18.54 -34.44 7.64
C ALA A 60 -18.73 -33.90 9.07
N VAL A 61 -19.50 -32.82 9.21
CA VAL A 61 -19.92 -32.28 10.50
C VAL A 61 -20.69 -33.37 11.24
N ILE A 62 -20.05 -34.04 12.20
CA ILE A 62 -20.77 -34.87 13.17
C ILE A 62 -21.50 -33.89 14.08
N GLY A 63 -22.75 -33.57 13.72
CA GLY A 63 -23.68 -32.99 14.67
C GLY A 63 -23.71 -33.92 15.88
N THR A 64 -23.47 -33.36 17.06
CA THR A 64 -23.59 -34.04 18.35
C THR A 64 -25.06 -34.38 18.63
N GLY A 65 -25.60 -35.32 17.85
CA GLY A 65 -26.81 -36.05 18.14
C GLY A 65 -26.45 -37.18 19.09
N SER A 66 -26.88 -37.08 20.34
CA SER A 66 -26.74 -38.12 21.35
C SER A 66 -27.41 -39.42 20.88
N THR A 67 -26.63 -40.39 20.41
CA THR A 67 -27.04 -41.78 20.35
C THR A 67 -26.13 -42.59 21.27
N GLY A 68 -26.50 -42.60 22.56
CA GLY A 68 -25.92 -43.52 23.51
C GLY A 68 -26.29 -44.96 23.15
N LYS A 69 -25.28 -45.80 22.95
CA LYS A 69 -25.42 -47.26 23.06
C LYS A 69 -24.31 -47.80 23.94
N ALA A 70 -24.74 -48.68 24.84
CA ALA A 70 -24.16 -48.98 26.13
C ALA A 70 -22.89 -49.85 26.11
N GLY A 71 -22.02 -49.58 27.09
CA GLY A 71 -21.06 -50.52 27.68
C GLY A 71 -21.19 -50.44 29.20
N SER A 72 -21.35 -51.59 29.83
CA SER A 72 -21.84 -51.87 31.20
C SER A 72 -21.02 -51.31 32.37
N SER A 73 -21.68 -50.91 33.46
CA SER A 73 -21.48 -51.50 34.81
C SER A 73 -22.43 -50.94 35.88
N SER A 74 -23.13 -51.88 36.54
CA SER A 74 -23.57 -51.90 37.95
C SER A 74 -24.06 -50.61 38.64
N SER A 75 -25.36 -50.55 38.98
CA SER A 75 -25.89 -51.01 40.29
C SER A 75 -27.28 -50.40 40.61
N LYS A 76 -28.11 -51.27 41.20
CA LYS A 76 -29.42 -51.16 41.89
C LYS A 76 -29.78 -49.74 42.43
N HIS A 77 -31.02 -49.23 42.42
CA HIS A 77 -32.21 -49.73 43.12
C HIS A 77 -33.51 -48.96 42.72
N ALA A 78 -34.65 -49.62 42.99
CA ALA A 78 -36.08 -49.29 42.87
C ALA A 78 -36.61 -47.85 43.02
N SER A 79 -37.69 -47.52 42.29
CA SER A 79 -39.07 -47.35 42.83
C SER A 79 -39.95 -46.43 41.96
N ALA A 80 -41.19 -46.85 41.73
CA ALA A 80 -42.22 -46.21 40.92
C ALA A 80 -42.89 -45.00 41.61
N THR A 81 -43.42 -44.03 40.83
CA THR A 81 -44.85 -43.68 40.72
C THR A 81 -45.08 -42.31 40.05
N GLY A 82 -46.01 -42.27 39.09
CA GLY A 82 -47.10 -41.29 39.05
C GLY A 82 -46.93 -39.93 38.36
N GLY A 83 -47.77 -39.68 37.35
CA GLY A 83 -48.44 -38.37 37.16
C GLY A 83 -47.92 -37.49 36.01
N GLY A 84 -48.64 -37.52 34.89
CA GLY A 84 -48.41 -36.59 33.77
C GLY A 84 -49.07 -35.22 33.98
N ILE A 85 -48.50 -34.19 33.34
CA ILE A 85 -49.18 -32.95 32.96
C ILE A 85 -48.64 -32.51 31.58
N ILE A 86 -49.58 -32.07 30.76
CA ILE A 86 -49.53 -31.69 29.34
C ILE A 86 -48.98 -30.25 29.19
N GLY A 87 -48.15 -30.01 28.17
CA GLY A 87 -47.73 -28.68 27.72
C GLY A 87 -47.42 -28.66 26.22
N SER A 88 -48.09 -27.76 25.49
CA SER A 88 -48.25 -27.63 24.03
C SER A 88 -46.98 -27.40 23.18
N PRO A 89 -47.04 -27.63 21.85
CA PRO A 89 -45.88 -27.63 20.97
C PRO A 89 -45.52 -26.22 20.46
N GLY A 90 -44.24 -25.84 20.60
CA GLY A 90 -43.66 -24.67 19.96
C GLY A 90 -43.10 -25.01 18.58
N ASN A 91 -43.46 -24.21 17.58
CA ASN A 91 -42.97 -24.26 16.20
C ASN A 91 -41.43 -24.27 16.12
N ASN A 92 -40.84 -25.36 15.66
CA ASN A 92 -39.49 -25.36 15.11
C ASN A 92 -39.54 -24.90 13.65
N VAL A 93 -39.22 -23.64 13.41
CA VAL A 93 -38.86 -23.14 12.09
C VAL A 93 -37.43 -23.62 11.81
N SER A 94 -37.31 -24.60 10.92
CA SER A 94 -36.05 -25.04 10.35
C SER A 94 -35.42 -23.92 9.51
N SER A 95 -34.37 -23.28 10.01
CA SER A 95 -33.49 -22.42 9.21
C SER A 95 -32.55 -23.29 8.36
N SER A 96 -33.04 -23.70 7.20
CA SER A 96 -32.20 -24.25 6.13
C SER A 96 -31.46 -23.07 5.46
N GLY A 97 -30.16 -22.95 5.68
CA GLY A 97 -29.35 -21.89 5.08
C GLY A 97 -28.00 -21.66 5.74
N ILE A 98 -27.21 -22.72 5.96
CA ILE A 98 -25.79 -22.56 6.28
C ILE A 98 -25.05 -22.51 4.95
N THR A 99 -24.56 -21.33 4.56
CA THR A 99 -23.73 -21.14 3.36
C THR A 99 -22.37 -21.82 3.54
N SER A 100 -21.88 -22.51 2.50
CA SER A 100 -20.62 -23.28 2.48
C SER A 100 -19.36 -22.50 2.91
N LYS A 101 -19.39 -21.16 2.87
CA LYS A 101 -18.29 -20.30 3.36
C LYS A 101 -17.90 -20.52 4.83
N LEU A 102 -18.79 -21.06 5.67
CA LEU A 102 -18.46 -21.37 7.07
C LEU A 102 -17.81 -22.75 7.25
N ALA A 103 -17.84 -23.64 6.24
CA ALA A 103 -17.20 -24.95 6.33
C ALA A 103 -15.67 -24.88 6.27
N TYR A 104 -15.10 -23.77 5.76
CA TYR A 104 -13.67 -23.51 5.66
C TYR A 104 -12.93 -23.42 6.98
N LEU A 105 -13.63 -23.00 8.05
CA LEU A 105 -13.03 -22.92 9.39
C LEU A 105 -12.74 -24.30 10.00
N ASN A 106 -13.24 -25.39 9.39
CA ASN A 106 -13.11 -26.75 9.95
C ASN A 106 -12.02 -27.60 9.28
N SER A 107 -11.37 -27.14 8.19
CA SER A 107 -10.12 -27.74 7.71
C SER A 107 -8.96 -27.06 8.44
N LEU A 108 -8.31 -27.74 9.37
CA LEU A 108 -7.27 -27.22 10.25
C LEU A 108 -6.09 -26.58 9.48
N GLY A 109 -6.19 -25.31 9.10
CA GLY A 109 -5.06 -24.48 8.67
C GLY A 109 -4.42 -24.78 7.30
N ASP A 110 -4.48 -26.02 6.83
CA ASP A 110 -3.72 -26.52 5.67
C ASP A 110 -4.22 -26.06 4.31
N THR A 111 -5.37 -25.38 4.25
CA THR A 111 -5.96 -24.90 2.99
C THR A 111 -5.39 -23.53 2.63
N ALA A 112 -4.89 -23.40 1.40
CA ALA A 112 -4.47 -22.12 0.83
C ALA A 112 -5.69 -21.21 0.63
N VAL A 113 -5.63 -19.98 1.15
CA VAL A 113 -6.74 -19.01 1.11
C VAL A 113 -6.54 -17.92 0.07
N ASP A 114 -5.30 -17.54 -0.20
CA ASP A 114 -4.97 -16.47 -1.15
C ASP A 114 -3.57 -16.68 -1.75
N PHE A 115 -3.30 -16.05 -2.88
CA PHE A 115 -1.96 -15.97 -3.44
C PHE A 115 -1.76 -14.70 -4.26
N ASP A 116 -0.50 -14.28 -4.38
CA ASP A 116 -0.13 -13.19 -5.25
C ASP A 116 1.28 -13.37 -5.82
N ILE A 117 1.57 -12.66 -6.91
CA ILE A 117 2.82 -12.83 -7.67
C ILE A 117 3.76 -11.67 -7.34
N ALA A 118 4.94 -12.01 -6.83
CA ALA A 118 6.02 -11.08 -6.52
C ALA A 118 6.85 -10.74 -7.77
N PRO A 119 7.62 -9.64 -7.76
CA PRO A 119 8.51 -9.28 -8.88
C PRO A 119 9.45 -10.41 -9.30
N PRO A 120 9.83 -10.48 -10.60
CA PRO A 120 10.64 -11.57 -11.11
C PRO A 120 12.08 -11.49 -10.62
N ARG A 121 12.74 -12.65 -10.54
CA ARG A 121 14.18 -12.76 -10.33
C ARG A 121 14.85 -13.55 -11.44
N VAL A 122 16.14 -13.29 -11.65
CA VAL A 122 16.97 -14.03 -12.60
C VAL A 122 17.81 -15.05 -11.84
N VAL A 123 17.64 -16.32 -12.17
CA VAL A 123 18.40 -17.43 -11.57
C VAL A 123 19.41 -17.94 -12.60
N SER A 124 20.69 -17.94 -12.22
CA SER A 124 21.76 -18.54 -13.03
C SER A 124 21.82 -20.04 -12.77
N SER A 125 21.70 -20.87 -13.82
CA SER A 125 21.84 -22.32 -13.68
C SER A 125 23.30 -22.70 -13.46
N ALA A 126 23.80 -22.68 -12.21
CA ALA A 126 25.08 -23.28 -11.88
C ALA A 126 24.91 -24.81 -11.85
N THR A 127 25.41 -25.50 -12.88
CA THR A 127 25.53 -26.96 -12.91
C THR A 127 26.33 -27.43 -11.71
N GLY A 128 25.73 -28.28 -10.87
CA GLY A 128 26.37 -28.88 -9.71
C GLY A 128 27.61 -29.69 -10.10
N GLY A 129 28.76 -29.28 -9.58
CA GLY A 129 29.99 -30.07 -9.54
C GLY A 129 30.44 -30.16 -8.09
N SER A 130 30.32 -31.35 -7.50
CA SER A 130 30.92 -31.68 -6.21
C SER A 130 32.45 -31.62 -6.31
N GLY A 131 33.07 -30.68 -5.59
CA GLY A 131 34.52 -30.57 -5.40
C GLY A 131 34.80 -29.96 -4.03
N PRO A 132 35.90 -30.35 -3.35
CA PRO A 132 36.05 -30.14 -1.91
C PRO A 132 36.38 -28.68 -1.57
N ILE A 133 35.94 -28.33 -0.37
CA ILE A 133 36.01 -27.02 0.30
C ILE A 133 37.44 -26.45 0.27
N GLY A 134 37.57 -25.24 -0.27
CA GLY A 134 38.75 -24.40 -0.15
C GLY A 134 38.31 -22.94 0.01
N ASP A 135 38.70 -22.34 1.13
CA ASP A 135 38.47 -20.94 1.50
C ASP A 135 38.71 -19.98 0.32
N THR A 136 37.62 -19.37 -0.16
CA THR A 136 37.69 -18.14 -0.95
C THR A 136 36.54 -17.23 -0.53
N THR A 137 36.93 -16.03 -0.12
CA THR A 137 36.10 -14.90 0.30
C THR A 137 34.96 -14.67 -0.70
N PHE A 138 33.73 -15.04 -0.33
CA PHE A 138 32.55 -14.80 -1.16
C PHE A 138 32.21 -13.30 -1.14
N SER A 139 32.27 -12.67 -2.31
CA SER A 139 31.68 -11.35 -2.55
C SER A 139 30.16 -11.48 -2.68
N PRO A 140 29.36 -10.54 -2.15
CA PRO A 140 27.90 -10.63 -2.22
C PRO A 140 27.42 -10.50 -3.67
N THR A 141 26.65 -11.48 -4.12
CA THR A 141 25.97 -11.46 -5.42
C THR A 141 24.96 -10.31 -5.42
N THR A 142 25.17 -9.33 -6.29
CA THR A 142 24.26 -8.20 -6.50
C THR A 142 23.02 -8.67 -7.27
N THR A 143 21.89 -8.86 -6.58
CA THR A 143 20.59 -9.14 -7.22
C THR A 143 20.05 -7.86 -7.86
N THR A 144 20.05 -7.80 -9.19
CA THR A 144 19.45 -6.67 -9.93
C THR A 144 17.94 -6.87 -10.03
N THR A 145 17.16 -6.17 -9.21
CA THR A 145 15.70 -6.13 -9.34
C THR A 145 15.33 -5.31 -10.57
N LEU A 146 14.71 -5.96 -11.57
CA LEU A 146 14.25 -5.29 -12.79
C LEU A 146 13.02 -4.43 -12.45
N SER A 147 13.21 -3.11 -12.41
CA SER A 147 12.12 -2.13 -12.24
C SER A 147 11.24 -2.10 -13.50
N THR A 148 10.01 -2.59 -13.42
CA THR A 148 8.98 -2.33 -14.44
C THR A 148 8.54 -0.87 -14.34
N THR A 149 8.99 -0.04 -15.27
CA THR A 149 8.48 1.32 -15.43
C THR A 149 7.12 1.27 -16.12
N SER A 150 6.07 1.66 -15.40
CA SER A 150 4.73 1.86 -15.97
C SER A 150 4.76 3.09 -16.89
N SER A 151 4.46 2.88 -18.17
CA SER A 151 4.42 3.92 -19.19
C SER A 151 3.22 4.84 -18.98
N THR A 152 3.49 6.14 -18.79
CA THR A 152 2.44 7.17 -18.73
C THR A 152 2.04 7.56 -20.15
N VAL A 153 0.83 7.19 -20.57
CA VAL A 153 0.27 7.62 -21.86
C VAL A 153 -0.27 9.04 -21.71
N VAL A 154 0.35 10.01 -22.38
CA VAL A 154 -0.18 11.37 -22.55
C VAL A 154 -0.92 11.42 -23.88
N THR A 155 -2.25 11.47 -23.86
CA THR A 155 -3.07 11.68 -25.06
C THR A 155 -3.28 13.18 -25.30
N THR A 156 -2.79 13.70 -26.43
CA THR A 156 -3.30 14.94 -27.03
C THR A 156 -4.08 14.59 -28.29
N ALA A 157 -5.22 15.25 -28.48
CA ALA A 157 -6.24 14.89 -29.45
C ALA A 157 -6.07 15.58 -30.82
N LYS A 158 -6.65 14.91 -31.85
CA LYS A 158 -7.24 15.39 -33.13
C LYS A 158 -6.40 15.21 -34.44
N PRO A 159 -7.03 15.12 -35.63
CA PRO A 159 -7.86 14.03 -36.16
C PRO A 159 -7.34 13.42 -37.49
N ALA A 160 -8.03 12.38 -37.97
CA ALA A 160 -7.70 11.39 -39.00
C ALA A 160 -7.43 11.85 -40.45
N ILE A 161 -6.45 11.19 -41.11
CA ILE A 161 -6.39 10.88 -42.57
C ILE A 161 -5.58 9.57 -42.77
N THR A 162 -6.08 8.61 -43.54
CA THR A 162 -5.40 7.37 -44.01
C THR A 162 -4.90 7.49 -45.46
N PRO A 163 -4.10 6.56 -46.02
CA PRO A 163 -2.84 5.97 -45.54
C PRO A 163 -1.72 6.05 -46.62
N LYS A 164 -0.43 6.02 -46.25
CA LYS A 164 0.66 5.61 -47.15
C LYS A 164 1.78 4.91 -46.38
N GLU A 165 2.24 3.80 -46.96
CA GLU A 165 3.38 2.97 -46.55
C GLU A 165 4.65 3.77 -46.28
N GLY A 166 5.40 3.36 -45.24
CA GLY A 166 6.75 3.82 -45.00
C GLY A 166 7.20 3.68 -43.54
N THR A 167 7.90 2.58 -43.26
CA THR A 167 8.97 2.48 -42.24
C THR A 167 8.56 2.58 -40.76
N LEU A 168 8.25 1.42 -40.17
CA LEU A 168 8.24 1.21 -38.72
C LEU A 168 9.69 1.09 -38.21
N MET A 169 10.04 1.92 -37.21
CA MET A 169 11.27 1.77 -36.43
C MET A 169 11.02 0.80 -35.26
N ASN A 170 11.96 -0.14 -35.12
CA ASN A 170 11.94 -1.28 -34.21
C ASN A 170 12.12 -0.87 -32.74
N ASP A 171 11.17 -1.27 -31.89
CA ASP A 171 11.43 -1.70 -30.51
C ASP A 171 11.10 -3.20 -30.44
N SER A 172 12.08 -4.03 -30.77
CA SER A 172 11.99 -5.49 -30.70
C SER A 172 13.40 -6.06 -30.59
N LEU A 173 14.01 -5.94 -29.41
CA LEU A 173 15.29 -6.58 -29.13
C LEU A 173 15.36 -7.21 -27.73
N ILE A 174 14.34 -7.98 -27.32
CA ILE A 174 14.54 -9.07 -26.34
C ILE A 174 13.60 -10.24 -26.68
N ALA A 175 13.74 -10.84 -27.86
CA ALA A 175 13.10 -12.15 -28.15
C ALA A 175 13.60 -12.88 -29.41
N GLN A 176 14.76 -12.57 -30.00
CA GLN A 176 15.28 -13.40 -31.09
C GLN A 176 16.81 -13.46 -31.11
N LYS A 177 17.37 -14.43 -30.37
CA LYS A 177 18.65 -15.03 -30.75
C LYS A 177 18.69 -16.48 -30.29
N ASN A 178 18.01 -17.36 -31.02
CA ASN A 178 18.31 -18.79 -31.04
C ASN A 178 17.69 -19.48 -32.27
N LYS A 179 18.17 -19.11 -33.47
CA LYS A 179 18.34 -20.07 -34.57
C LYS A 179 19.12 -19.42 -35.71
N LYS A 180 20.37 -19.86 -35.89
CA LYS A 180 21.02 -20.25 -37.16
C LYS A 180 22.54 -20.10 -37.02
N GLY A 181 23.20 -21.24 -36.81
CA GLY A 181 24.65 -21.37 -36.81
C GLY A 181 24.99 -22.85 -36.93
N THR A 182 25.50 -23.21 -38.11
CA THR A 182 25.78 -24.57 -38.58
C THR A 182 26.88 -25.25 -37.75
N ILE A 183 26.76 -26.57 -37.65
CA ILE A 183 27.65 -27.59 -37.08
C ILE A 183 29.15 -27.22 -37.10
N THR A 184 29.77 -27.18 -35.92
CA THR A 184 31.08 -27.79 -35.64
C THR A 184 31.15 -28.21 -34.17
N THR A 185 31.56 -29.45 -33.98
CA THR A 185 31.77 -30.19 -32.74
C THR A 185 32.85 -29.56 -31.84
N THR A 186 32.51 -29.21 -30.60
CA THR A 186 33.19 -29.52 -29.32
C THR A 186 32.48 -28.79 -28.17
N GLY A 187 32.29 -29.49 -27.05
CA GLY A 187 31.38 -29.08 -25.97
C GLY A 187 31.82 -27.88 -25.14
N SER A 188 30.86 -26.98 -24.91
CA SER A 188 30.84 -25.99 -23.84
C SER A 188 29.36 -25.57 -23.66
N ALA A 189 28.72 -26.09 -22.61
CA ALA A 189 27.34 -25.73 -22.27
C ALA A 189 27.34 -24.33 -21.63
N GLY A 190 26.83 -23.33 -22.35
CA GLY A 190 26.60 -22.01 -21.79
C GLY A 190 25.50 -22.06 -20.72
N ALA A 191 25.78 -21.58 -19.51
CA ALA A 191 24.80 -21.45 -18.43
C ALA A 191 23.65 -20.54 -18.89
N GLY A 192 22.43 -21.08 -18.95
CA GLY A 192 21.24 -20.29 -19.28
C GLY A 192 20.75 -19.53 -18.06
N THR A 193 20.54 -18.23 -18.20
CA THR A 193 19.79 -17.44 -17.20
C THR A 193 18.30 -17.73 -17.35
N LYS A 194 17.65 -18.15 -16.27
CA LYS A 194 16.21 -18.45 -16.24
C LYS A 194 15.50 -17.40 -15.38
N VAL A 195 14.43 -16.80 -15.91
CA VAL A 195 13.57 -15.90 -15.13
C VAL A 195 12.54 -16.73 -14.37
N GLU A 196 12.42 -16.51 -13.07
CA GLU A 196 11.42 -17.14 -12.21
C GLU A 196 10.59 -16.08 -11.49
N TRP A 197 9.29 -16.37 -11.33
CA TRP A 197 8.34 -15.53 -10.60
C TRP A 197 8.03 -16.21 -9.27
N PRO A 198 8.33 -15.56 -8.13
CA PRO A 198 7.92 -16.06 -6.82
C PRO A 198 6.41 -15.85 -6.65
N ILE A 199 5.67 -16.94 -6.52
CA ILE A 199 4.23 -16.92 -6.22
C ILE A 199 4.08 -17.12 -4.71
N VAL A 200 3.68 -16.07 -4.00
CA VAL A 200 3.51 -16.06 -2.54
C VAL A 200 2.12 -16.57 -2.22
N ILE A 201 2.01 -17.58 -1.37
CA ILE A 201 0.80 -18.33 -1.08
C ILE A 201 0.53 -18.22 0.41
N LEU A 202 -0.69 -17.81 0.78
CA LEU A 202 -1.17 -17.73 2.16
C LEU A 202 -2.06 -18.94 2.46
N ARG A 203 -1.83 -19.59 3.60
CA ARG A 203 -2.74 -20.60 4.16
C ARG A 203 -3.58 -20.01 5.29
N GLY A 204 -4.69 -20.69 5.60
CA GLY A 204 -5.67 -20.22 6.59
C GLY A 204 -5.11 -20.09 8.00
N ASP A 205 -4.08 -20.88 8.34
CA ASP A 205 -3.33 -20.80 9.61
C ASP A 205 -2.32 -19.64 9.69
N GLY A 206 -2.19 -18.82 8.64
CA GLY A 206 -1.22 -17.74 8.56
C GLY A 206 0.16 -18.16 8.04
N ASN A 207 0.38 -19.44 7.76
CA ASN A 207 1.63 -19.89 7.15
C ASN A 207 1.75 -19.41 5.70
N VAL A 208 2.91 -18.87 5.36
CA VAL A 208 3.21 -18.37 4.01
C VAL A 208 4.19 -19.30 3.31
N TYR A 209 3.90 -19.61 2.04
CA TYR A 209 4.70 -20.45 1.16
C TYR A 209 5.10 -19.67 -0.09
N VAL A 210 6.18 -20.07 -0.74
CA VAL A 210 6.64 -19.46 -2.00
C VAL A 210 6.80 -20.56 -3.04
N LEU A 211 6.08 -20.44 -4.14
CA LEU A 211 6.21 -21.31 -5.31
C LEU A 211 6.95 -20.56 -6.41
N CYS A 212 8.21 -20.92 -6.67
CA CYS A 212 8.98 -20.33 -7.76
C CYS A 212 8.63 -21.02 -9.08
N ALA A 213 8.00 -20.28 -9.99
CA ALA A 213 7.57 -20.79 -11.29
C ALA A 213 7.71 -19.70 -12.38
N GLY A 214 7.99 -20.12 -13.61
CA GLY A 214 7.71 -19.32 -14.82
C GLY A 214 6.52 -19.91 -15.57
N ILE A 215 6.04 -19.22 -16.61
CA ILE A 215 4.88 -19.62 -17.42
C ILE A 215 4.97 -21.08 -17.89
N ASP A 216 6.14 -21.50 -18.40
CA ASP A 216 6.37 -22.85 -18.94
C ASP A 216 6.95 -23.85 -17.92
N THR A 217 6.86 -23.55 -16.62
CA THR A 217 7.49 -24.39 -15.58
C THR A 217 6.64 -25.62 -15.26
N ASN A 218 7.09 -26.78 -15.76
CA ASN A 218 6.45 -28.07 -15.48
C ASN A 218 6.55 -28.50 -14.01
N ARG A 219 7.71 -28.27 -13.37
CA ARG A 219 7.98 -28.65 -11.98
C ARG A 219 8.45 -27.44 -11.19
N PRO A 220 7.52 -26.67 -10.60
CA PRO A 220 7.87 -25.51 -9.80
C PRO A 220 8.47 -25.95 -8.46
N LYS A 221 9.27 -25.05 -7.86
CA LYS A 221 9.88 -25.29 -6.55
C LYS A 221 8.98 -24.67 -5.47
N LEU A 222 8.35 -25.52 -4.67
CA LEU A 222 7.59 -25.06 -3.50
C LEU A 222 8.53 -24.96 -2.28
N GLN A 223 8.54 -23.80 -1.64
CA GLN A 223 9.30 -23.47 -0.45
C GLN A 223 8.34 -23.04 0.66
N GLY A 224 8.62 -23.39 1.92
CA GLY A 224 7.83 -22.93 3.06
C GLY A 224 7.58 -24.01 4.12
N PRO A 225 6.96 -23.64 5.25
CA PRO A 225 6.53 -22.29 5.58
C PRO A 225 7.73 -21.33 5.77
N ILE A 226 7.64 -20.11 5.23
CA ILE A 226 8.71 -19.11 5.36
C ILE A 226 8.66 -18.46 6.74
N SER A 227 9.82 -18.10 7.29
CA SER A 227 9.86 -17.50 8.62
C SER A 227 9.35 -16.05 8.59
N ILE A 228 8.46 -15.70 9.53
CA ILE A 228 7.99 -14.34 9.77
C ILE A 228 8.70 -13.77 10.99
N GLN A 229 9.25 -12.56 10.87
CA GLN A 229 9.99 -11.86 11.92
C GLN A 229 9.37 -10.50 12.22
N PRO A 230 9.46 -10.01 13.47
CA PRO A 230 10.04 -10.69 14.66
C PRO A 230 9.19 -11.89 15.11
N GLN A 231 9.85 -12.92 15.62
CA GLN A 231 9.15 -14.08 16.21
C GLN A 231 8.73 -13.71 17.63
N VAL A 232 7.43 -13.51 17.81
CA VAL A 232 6.80 -13.23 19.11
C VAL A 232 5.55 -14.11 19.20
N ASP A 233 5.32 -14.70 20.37
CA ASP A 233 4.15 -15.57 20.60
C ASP A 233 2.85 -14.82 20.25
N ASP A 234 1.98 -15.46 19.48
CA ASP A 234 0.65 -14.96 19.05
C ASP A 234 0.65 -13.65 18.23
N ASN A 235 1.77 -13.27 17.61
CA ASN A 235 1.90 -11.94 16.98
C ASN A 235 1.24 -11.78 15.60
N TYR A 236 0.91 -12.87 14.90
CA TYR A 236 0.42 -12.84 13.50
C TYR A 236 -0.87 -13.63 13.25
N GLY A 237 -1.63 -13.90 14.32
CA GLY A 237 -2.93 -14.55 14.26
C GLY A 237 -2.93 -15.96 13.68
N LEU A 238 -4.11 -16.56 13.59
CA LEU A 238 -4.35 -17.86 12.93
C LEU A 238 -5.56 -17.80 11.99
N ASP A 239 -6.06 -16.58 11.73
CA ASP A 239 -7.27 -16.29 10.97
C ASP A 239 -6.95 -15.39 9.75
N SER A 240 -5.82 -15.70 9.12
CA SER A 240 -5.37 -15.02 7.90
C SER A 240 -6.33 -15.32 6.74
N CYS A 241 -6.71 -14.28 5.99
CA CYS A 241 -7.77 -14.37 4.99
C CYS A 241 -7.42 -13.78 3.62
N SER A 242 -6.44 -12.87 3.51
CA SER A 242 -6.01 -12.32 2.21
C SER A 242 -4.55 -11.90 2.22
N LEU A 243 -3.91 -11.98 1.05
CA LEU A 243 -2.52 -11.62 0.81
C LEU A 243 -2.37 -10.83 -0.49
N ILE A 244 -1.55 -9.77 -0.46
CA ILE A 244 -1.19 -9.02 -1.67
C ILE A 244 0.27 -8.56 -1.60
N VAL A 245 0.96 -8.53 -2.75
CA VAL A 245 2.37 -8.11 -2.85
C VAL A 245 2.48 -6.73 -3.47
N ILE A 246 2.76 -5.69 -2.71
CA ILE A 246 3.02 -4.36 -3.28
C ILE A 246 4.43 -4.34 -3.88
N PRO A 247 4.61 -3.95 -5.16
CA PRO A 247 5.89 -4.02 -5.88
C PRO A 247 6.83 -2.86 -5.49
N THR A 248 7.01 -2.62 -4.19
CA THR A 248 7.99 -1.69 -3.63
C THR A 248 9.41 -2.25 -3.74
N LEU A 249 10.40 -1.47 -3.32
CA LEU A 249 11.80 -1.90 -3.24
C LEU A 249 12.29 -1.78 -1.79
N PRO A 250 12.50 -2.91 -1.07
CA PRO A 250 12.14 -4.29 -1.42
C PRO A 250 10.62 -4.53 -1.53
N PRO A 251 10.16 -5.63 -2.16
CA PRO A 251 8.73 -5.93 -2.28
C PRO A 251 8.08 -6.06 -0.89
N THR A 252 6.86 -5.53 -0.74
CA THR A 252 6.13 -5.58 0.55
C THR A 252 4.95 -6.52 0.42
N VAL A 253 4.89 -7.56 1.23
CA VAL A 253 3.72 -8.43 1.39
C VAL A 253 2.80 -7.84 2.46
N ILE A 254 1.52 -7.73 2.14
CA ILE A 254 0.47 -7.39 3.09
C ILE A 254 -0.32 -8.65 3.38
N ILE A 255 -0.45 -9.00 4.66
CA ILE A 255 -1.24 -10.14 5.14
C ILE A 255 -2.39 -9.59 5.98
N ALA A 256 -3.63 -9.95 5.66
CA ALA A 256 -4.82 -9.51 6.38
C ALA A 256 -5.44 -10.64 7.21
N GLU A 257 -5.77 -10.33 8.46
CA GLU A 257 -6.53 -11.18 9.38
C GLU A 257 -8.03 -10.82 9.36
N SER A 258 -8.88 -11.78 9.72
CA SER A 258 -10.33 -11.55 9.81
C SER A 258 -10.72 -10.62 10.97
N THR A 259 -9.82 -10.39 11.92
CA THR A 259 -9.94 -9.44 13.03
C THR A 259 -9.83 -7.98 12.60
N GLY A 260 -9.43 -7.70 11.36
CA GLY A 260 -9.20 -6.33 10.86
C GLY A 260 -7.75 -5.89 10.91
N LYS A 261 -6.82 -6.75 11.35
CA LYS A 261 -5.39 -6.45 11.33
C LYS A 261 -4.79 -6.70 9.94
N THR A 262 -3.86 -5.84 9.56
CA THR A 262 -3.08 -5.95 8.32
C THR A 262 -1.60 -5.81 8.66
N HIS A 263 -0.81 -6.84 8.37
CA HIS A 263 0.63 -6.87 8.62
C HIS A 263 1.38 -6.43 7.37
N HIS A 264 2.24 -5.42 7.49
CA HIS A 264 3.08 -4.93 6.40
C HIS A 264 4.48 -5.50 6.54
N ALA A 265 4.82 -6.45 5.67
CA ALA A 265 6.05 -7.23 5.75
C ALA A 265 6.95 -7.05 4.53
N LEU A 266 8.24 -6.81 4.75
CA LEU A 266 9.24 -6.84 3.68
C LEU A 266 9.50 -8.29 3.26
N PHE A 267 9.48 -8.54 1.96
CA PHE A 267 9.85 -9.81 1.34
C PHE A 267 11.33 -9.80 0.98
N LEU A 268 12.13 -10.54 1.74
CA LEU A 268 13.59 -10.48 1.67
C LEU A 268 14.18 -11.86 1.37
N GLU A 269 15.25 -11.88 0.58
CA GLU A 269 16.03 -13.09 0.31
C GLU A 269 16.92 -13.42 1.51
N GLU A 270 16.96 -14.69 1.91
CA GLU A 270 17.84 -15.18 2.97
C GLU A 270 19.21 -15.55 2.38
N SER A 271 20.29 -14.98 2.92
CA SER A 271 21.67 -15.23 2.44
C SER A 271 22.17 -16.65 2.75
N CYS A 272 21.59 -17.34 3.73
CA CYS A 272 21.94 -18.70 4.15
C CYS A 272 20.69 -19.57 4.44
N PRO A 273 20.08 -20.21 3.41
CA PRO A 273 18.85 -21.03 3.56
C PRO A 273 18.99 -22.28 4.45
N LEU A 274 20.22 -22.70 4.75
CA LEU A 274 20.50 -24.02 5.34
C LEU A 274 20.31 -24.11 6.87
N GLU A 275 20.33 -23.01 7.62
CA GLU A 275 20.28 -23.07 9.10
C GLU A 275 18.86 -23.10 9.67
N ARG A 276 17.83 -22.69 8.90
CA ARG A 276 16.42 -22.64 9.37
C ARG A 276 15.53 -23.77 8.86
N SER A 277 15.95 -24.51 7.84
CA SER A 277 15.14 -25.56 7.20
C SER A 277 15.16 -26.88 7.98
N LEU A 278 14.83 -26.87 9.27
CA LEU A 278 14.55 -28.10 10.03
C LEU A 278 13.04 -28.36 10.04
N THR A 279 12.52 -28.84 8.92
CA THR A 279 11.22 -29.55 8.83
C THR A 279 11.21 -30.44 7.59
N SER A 280 12.26 -31.26 7.46
CA SER A 280 12.15 -32.49 6.66
C SER A 280 11.47 -33.53 7.55
N GLU A 281 10.19 -33.82 7.29
CA GLU A 281 9.57 -35.15 7.30
C GLU A 281 8.03 -35.05 7.33
N LEU A 282 7.44 -34.79 6.16
CA LEU A 282 6.09 -35.26 5.84
C LEU A 282 6.22 -36.28 4.70
N ALA A 283 6.70 -37.47 5.05
CA ALA A 283 7.01 -38.57 4.13
C ALA A 283 5.76 -39.25 3.51
N ASP A 284 4.55 -38.76 3.78
CA ASP A 284 3.31 -39.40 3.32
C ASP A 284 2.56 -38.61 2.22
N SER A 285 3.11 -37.49 1.74
CA SER A 285 2.51 -36.70 0.66
C SER A 285 3.48 -36.57 -0.51
N HIS A 286 3.02 -36.75 -1.74
CA HIS A 286 3.79 -36.64 -2.99
C HIS A 286 4.27 -35.18 -3.29
N LEU A 287 4.51 -34.37 -2.26
CA LEU A 287 4.85 -32.95 -2.29
C LEU A 287 6.30 -32.76 -1.84
N THR A 288 7.19 -32.41 -2.76
CA THR A 288 8.59 -32.12 -2.46
C THR A 288 8.73 -30.65 -2.03
N MET A 289 9.12 -30.41 -0.79
CA MET A 289 9.39 -29.08 -0.25
C MET A 289 10.88 -28.76 -0.33
N HIS A 290 11.22 -27.54 -0.76
CA HIS A 290 12.60 -27.05 -0.85
C HIS A 290 12.91 -26.09 0.32
N PRO A 291 14.19 -25.94 0.71
CA PRO A 291 14.60 -24.95 1.69
C PRO A 291 14.13 -23.55 1.30
N CYS A 292 13.70 -22.78 2.31
CA CYS A 292 13.23 -21.41 2.12
C CYS A 292 14.41 -20.49 1.80
N GLU A 293 14.34 -19.83 0.65
CA GLU A 293 15.28 -18.78 0.25
C GLU A 293 14.78 -17.39 0.67
N TRP A 294 13.66 -17.32 1.39
CA TRP A 294 12.94 -16.09 1.69
C TRP A 294 12.49 -16.06 3.14
N TYR A 295 12.43 -14.85 3.69
CA TYR A 295 11.79 -14.58 4.97
C TYR A 295 10.96 -13.29 4.89
N LEU A 296 9.99 -13.16 5.78
CA LEU A 296 9.18 -11.96 5.95
C LEU A 296 9.65 -11.19 7.16
N HIS A 297 9.84 -9.88 7.01
CA HIS A 297 10.12 -8.97 8.11
C HIS A 297 8.99 -7.95 8.26
N VAL A 298 8.14 -8.14 9.26
CA VAL A 298 7.01 -7.27 9.56
C VAL A 298 7.51 -5.96 10.15
N LEU A 299 7.22 -4.86 9.46
CA LEU A 299 7.58 -3.51 9.89
C LEU A 299 6.53 -2.92 10.82
N GLU A 300 5.26 -3.13 10.50
CA GLU A 300 4.14 -2.60 11.26
C GLU A 300 2.87 -3.44 11.04
N THR A 301 1.95 -3.34 11.99
CA THR A 301 0.61 -3.89 11.90
C THR A 301 -0.39 -2.74 11.98
N VAL A 302 -1.26 -2.63 10.97
CA VAL A 302 -2.32 -1.62 10.92
C VAL A 302 -3.65 -2.29 11.25
N GLU A 303 -4.32 -1.81 12.28
CA GLU A 303 -5.64 -2.27 12.71
C GLU A 303 -6.73 -1.41 12.06
N LEU A 304 -7.67 -2.06 11.35
CA LEU A 304 -8.76 -1.43 10.63
C LEU A 304 -10.04 -1.47 11.46
N GLU A 305 -10.79 -0.38 11.44
CA GLU A 305 -12.08 -0.27 12.12
C GLU A 305 -13.16 -1.08 11.38
N LEU A 306 -13.59 -2.21 11.94
CA LEU A 306 -14.65 -3.05 11.36
C LEU A 306 -16.07 -2.59 11.73
N GLY A 307 -16.32 -1.29 11.58
CA GLY A 307 -17.55 -0.61 11.98
C GLY A 307 -17.29 0.57 12.90
N LEU A 308 -18.34 1.29 13.30
CA LEU A 308 -18.18 2.39 14.25
C LEU A 308 -18.20 1.87 15.70
N PRO A 309 -17.34 2.38 16.60
CA PRO A 309 -17.34 1.99 18.00
C PRO A 309 -18.63 2.48 18.68
N SER A 310 -19.29 1.62 19.46
CA SER A 310 -20.49 2.00 20.24
C SER A 310 -20.10 2.83 21.46
N VAL A 311 -21.01 3.67 21.96
CA VAL A 311 -20.80 4.49 23.17
C VAL A 311 -20.68 3.61 24.43
N GLU A 312 -21.25 2.40 24.39
CA GLU A 312 -21.21 1.41 25.47
C GLU A 312 -20.15 0.33 25.22
N GLU A 313 -18.87 0.71 25.10
CA GLU A 313 -17.77 -0.25 25.20
C GLU A 313 -17.61 -0.72 26.66
N THR A 314 -18.55 -1.52 27.15
CA THR A 314 -18.23 -2.46 28.22
C THR A 314 -17.21 -3.45 27.65
N LYS A 315 -16.13 -3.70 28.41
CA LYS A 315 -14.94 -4.51 28.06
C LYS A 315 -15.20 -5.97 27.63
N GLU A 316 -16.45 -6.35 27.39
CA GLU A 316 -16.91 -7.71 27.10
C GLU A 316 -17.61 -7.84 25.73
N ALA A 317 -17.72 -6.77 24.94
CA ALA A 317 -18.26 -6.87 23.59
C ALA A 317 -17.28 -7.63 22.66
N LYS A 318 -17.71 -8.78 22.15
CA LYS A 318 -16.95 -9.59 21.19
C LYS A 318 -16.62 -8.76 19.95
N SER A 319 -15.34 -8.59 19.65
CA SER A 319 -14.88 -7.88 18.44
C SER A 319 -15.49 -8.53 17.20
N TYR A 320 -16.08 -7.70 16.34
CA TYR A 320 -16.64 -8.17 15.08
C TYR A 320 -15.49 -8.59 14.16
N SER A 321 -15.57 -9.80 13.59
CA SER A 321 -14.60 -10.30 12.61
C SER A 321 -15.31 -10.64 11.30
N CYS A 322 -14.62 -10.41 10.19
CA CYS A 322 -15.08 -10.79 8.86
C CYS A 322 -13.88 -10.93 7.91
N PRO A 323 -13.97 -11.75 6.85
CA PRO A 323 -12.90 -11.83 5.85
C PRO A 323 -12.63 -10.46 5.21
N LEU A 324 -11.35 -10.11 5.11
CA LEU A 324 -10.85 -8.94 4.39
C LEU A 324 -10.43 -9.35 2.99
N HIS A 325 -10.63 -8.46 2.03
CA HIS A 325 -10.16 -8.62 0.67
C HIS A 325 -9.28 -7.43 0.28
N LEU A 326 -8.06 -7.73 -0.17
CA LEU A 326 -7.07 -6.73 -0.52
C LEU A 326 -7.04 -6.48 -2.03
N LYS A 327 -6.83 -5.22 -2.42
CA LYS A 327 -6.67 -4.82 -3.82
C LYS A 327 -5.65 -3.70 -3.95
N ARG A 328 -4.68 -3.86 -4.87
CA ARG A 328 -3.64 -2.84 -5.15
C ARG A 328 -4.26 -1.63 -5.85
N ASP A 329 -3.68 -0.46 -5.61
CA ASP A 329 -3.97 0.72 -6.41
C ASP A 329 -3.03 0.78 -7.63
N PRO A 330 -3.52 0.62 -8.88
CA PRO A 330 -2.67 0.72 -10.06
C PRO A 330 -2.18 2.15 -10.34
N LEU A 331 -2.71 3.16 -9.66
CA LEU A 331 -2.32 4.56 -9.81
C LEU A 331 -1.31 5.02 -8.74
N ASN A 332 -1.11 4.22 -7.68
CA ASN A 332 -0.23 4.57 -6.56
C ASN A 332 0.39 3.32 -5.93
N ASP A 333 1.67 3.10 -6.21
CA ASP A 333 2.44 1.94 -5.73
C ASP A 333 2.65 1.93 -4.20
N ALA A 334 2.26 2.99 -3.50
CA ALA A 334 2.29 3.07 -2.03
C ALA A 334 0.88 3.02 -1.42
N ARG A 335 -0.14 2.58 -2.16
CA ARG A 335 -1.52 2.47 -1.63
C ARG A 335 -2.18 1.15 -2.01
N TYR A 336 -2.91 0.61 -1.06
CA TYR A 336 -3.83 -0.51 -1.31
C TYR A 336 -5.17 -0.23 -0.64
N PHE A 337 -6.16 -1.05 -1.00
CA PHE A 337 -7.49 -0.99 -0.43
C PHE A 337 -7.82 -2.31 0.25
N ALA A 338 -8.52 -2.23 1.38
CA ALA A 338 -9.10 -3.36 2.07
C ALA A 338 -10.62 -3.19 2.07
N TYR A 339 -11.35 -4.11 1.46
CA TYR A 339 -12.80 -4.13 1.52
C TYR A 339 -13.30 -5.37 2.24
N HIS A 340 -14.38 -5.22 2.97
CA HIS A 340 -14.95 -6.25 3.83
C HIS A 340 -16.43 -5.95 4.07
N ASN A 341 -17.09 -6.77 4.88
CA ASN A 341 -18.52 -6.62 5.13
C ASN A 341 -18.85 -5.27 5.79
N ALA A 342 -18.02 -4.78 6.71
CA ALA A 342 -18.28 -3.52 7.40
C ALA A 342 -17.92 -2.26 6.59
N GLY A 343 -17.18 -2.38 5.48
CA GLY A 343 -16.89 -1.23 4.63
C GLY A 343 -15.65 -1.35 3.74
N LEU A 344 -15.07 -0.19 3.41
CA LEU A 344 -13.88 -0.04 2.58
C LEU A 344 -12.87 0.90 3.25
N HIS A 345 -11.62 0.46 3.33
CA HIS A 345 -10.47 1.24 3.76
C HIS A 345 -9.50 1.49 2.60
N ALA A 346 -8.87 2.66 2.62
CA ALA A 346 -7.71 2.99 1.80
C ALA A 346 -6.49 3.10 2.70
N VAL A 347 -5.46 2.29 2.47
CA VAL A 347 -4.25 2.25 3.29
C VAL A 347 -3.07 2.77 2.49
N THR A 348 -2.41 3.82 2.98
CA THR A 348 -1.22 4.40 2.36
C THR A 348 0.03 4.04 3.15
N LEU A 349 1.00 3.43 2.46
CA LEU A 349 2.27 2.95 2.95
C LEU A 349 3.32 4.07 2.98
N ASP A 350 3.35 4.83 4.07
CA ASP A 350 4.20 6.03 4.18
C ASP A 350 5.71 5.70 4.29
N PHE A 351 6.08 4.48 4.70
CA PHE A 351 7.48 4.02 4.80
C PHE A 351 8.14 3.69 3.45
N THR A 352 7.35 3.55 2.38
CA THR A 352 7.85 3.06 1.07
C THR A 352 8.85 4.01 0.40
N ARG A 353 8.60 5.33 0.47
CA ARG A 353 9.50 6.34 -0.13
C ARG A 353 10.85 6.40 0.61
N PRO A 354 10.90 6.56 1.95
CA PRO A 354 12.15 6.50 2.70
C PRO A 354 12.92 5.20 2.46
N LEU A 355 12.23 4.06 2.37
CA LEU A 355 12.86 2.76 2.14
C LEU A 355 13.48 2.68 0.74
N HIS A 356 12.76 3.17 -0.28
CA HIS A 356 13.27 3.23 -1.64
C HIS A 356 14.52 4.13 -1.74
N ASP A 357 14.48 5.31 -1.14
CA ASP A 357 15.60 6.25 -1.12
C ASP A 357 16.80 5.66 -0.37
N PHE A 358 16.57 4.90 0.70
CA PHE A 358 17.61 4.21 1.46
C PHE A 358 18.30 3.12 0.64
N VAL A 359 17.54 2.27 -0.06
CA VAL A 359 18.09 1.19 -0.88
C VAL A 359 18.88 1.71 -2.09
N GLN A 360 18.53 2.89 -2.62
CA GLN A 360 19.25 3.50 -3.75
C GLN A 360 20.54 4.22 -3.38
N GLN A 361 20.74 4.58 -2.11
CA GLN A 361 21.96 5.24 -1.67
C GLN A 361 23.06 4.18 -1.46
N GLU A 362 24.04 4.13 -2.37
CA GLU A 362 25.22 3.27 -2.22
C GLU A 362 26.02 3.67 -0.96
N GLY A 363 26.37 2.67 -0.15
CA GLY A 363 26.74 2.83 1.26
C GLY A 363 27.94 3.74 1.54
N ASP A 364 27.69 4.80 2.31
CA ASP A 364 28.69 5.34 3.24
C ASP A 364 28.66 4.48 4.51
N GLU A 365 29.81 4.03 5.01
CA GLU A 365 29.92 3.22 6.23
C GLU A 365 29.33 3.94 7.48
N ASP A 366 29.16 5.26 7.43
CA ASP A 366 28.48 6.08 8.44
C ASP A 366 26.94 5.94 8.42
N MET A 367 26.34 5.17 7.50
CA MET A 367 24.88 5.00 7.36
C MET A 367 24.24 4.06 8.38
N ILE A 368 25.02 3.24 9.09
CA ILE A 368 24.47 2.32 10.11
C ILE A 368 23.88 3.10 11.30
N GLU A 369 24.40 4.31 11.59
CA GLU A 369 23.81 5.20 12.60
C GLU A 369 22.59 6.00 12.07
N LYS A 370 22.40 6.04 10.75
CA LYS A 370 21.22 6.57 10.05
C LYS A 370 20.38 5.43 9.46
N TYR A 371 20.05 4.42 10.27
CA TYR A 371 18.78 3.73 10.00
C TYR A 371 17.72 4.82 9.82
N PRO A 372 16.96 4.85 8.70
CA PRO A 372 15.76 5.63 8.69
C PRO A 372 14.93 5.05 9.82
N LEU A 373 14.90 5.72 10.97
CA LEU A 373 13.84 5.51 11.94
C LEU A 373 12.59 5.77 11.12
N PHE A 374 11.90 4.71 10.72
CA PHE A 374 10.65 4.75 9.98
C PHE A 374 9.58 5.31 10.93
N ASN A 375 9.74 6.59 11.30
CA ASN A 375 8.84 7.30 12.19
C ASN A 375 7.51 7.62 11.46
N SER A 376 7.49 7.48 10.14
CA SER A 376 6.31 7.53 9.30
C SER A 376 5.60 6.18 9.32
N HIS A 377 4.55 6.11 10.11
CA HIS A 377 3.63 4.97 10.14
C HIS A 377 2.65 5.07 8.98
N SER A 378 2.20 3.94 8.45
CA SER A 378 1.13 3.93 7.46
C SER A 378 -0.16 4.53 7.99
N ARG A 379 -0.96 5.08 7.07
CA ARG A 379 -2.29 5.62 7.38
C ARG A 379 -3.37 4.74 6.79
N ALA A 380 -4.35 4.39 7.60
CA ALA A 380 -5.59 3.78 7.14
C ALA A 380 -6.72 4.81 7.18
N GLU A 381 -7.39 4.98 6.06
CA GLU A 381 -8.54 5.86 5.91
C GLU A 381 -9.79 4.99 5.74
N TYR A 382 -10.76 5.11 6.65
CA TYR A 382 -12.05 4.44 6.53
C TYR A 382 -12.92 5.26 5.58
N VAL A 383 -13.03 4.80 4.32
CA VAL A 383 -13.65 5.59 3.24
C VAL A 383 -15.16 5.43 3.24
N VAL A 384 -15.64 4.19 3.36
CA VAL A 384 -17.07 3.86 3.35
C VAL A 384 -17.36 2.92 4.50
N CYS A 385 -18.31 3.29 5.36
CA CYS A 385 -18.79 2.44 6.44
C CYS A 385 -20.21 1.96 6.11
N THR A 386 -20.38 0.64 6.12
CA THR A 386 -21.67 -0.04 5.89
C THR A 386 -22.20 -0.73 7.14
N LYS A 387 -21.44 -0.67 8.24
CA LYS A 387 -21.83 -1.11 9.59
C LYS A 387 -21.59 0.00 10.61
N ALA A 388 -22.57 0.87 10.80
CA ALA A 388 -22.50 1.93 11.82
C ALA A 388 -23.10 1.53 13.17
N LEU A 389 -23.94 0.50 13.20
CA LEU A 389 -24.72 0.11 14.38
C LEU A 389 -24.47 -1.38 14.68
N GLN A 390 -24.51 -1.74 15.96
CA GLN A 390 -24.21 -3.11 16.41
C GLN A 390 -25.23 -4.11 15.88
N ASN A 391 -26.51 -3.75 15.90
CA ASN A 391 -27.65 -4.62 15.60
C ASN A 391 -28.24 -4.43 14.19
N ALA A 392 -27.74 -3.48 13.40
CA ALA A 392 -28.23 -3.25 12.05
C ALA A 392 -27.69 -4.28 11.06
N ASN A 393 -28.49 -4.56 10.02
CA ASN A 393 -28.06 -5.37 8.89
C ASN A 393 -26.88 -4.70 8.18
N THR A 394 -25.81 -5.46 7.99
CA THR A 394 -24.61 -4.98 7.30
C THR A 394 -24.84 -4.97 5.79
N ASN A 395 -24.77 -3.80 5.16
CA ASN A 395 -24.83 -3.68 3.69
C ASN A 395 -23.45 -3.94 3.06
N ALA A 396 -23.02 -5.21 3.05
CA ALA A 396 -21.65 -5.60 2.75
C ALA A 396 -21.12 -5.07 1.40
N VAL A 397 -19.83 -4.70 1.36
CA VAL A 397 -19.14 -4.36 0.11
C VAL A 397 -18.80 -5.65 -0.63
N LEU A 398 -19.45 -5.90 -1.77
CA LEU A 398 -19.22 -7.10 -2.58
C LEU A 398 -17.98 -6.96 -3.48
N GLY A 399 -17.65 -5.73 -3.86
CA GLY A 399 -16.48 -5.43 -4.65
C GLY A 399 -16.45 -3.96 -5.07
N PHE A 400 -15.32 -3.55 -5.64
CA PHE A 400 -15.17 -2.19 -6.15
C PHE A 400 -14.21 -2.14 -7.34
N THR A 401 -14.31 -1.08 -8.12
CA THR A 401 -13.38 -0.76 -9.20
C THR A 401 -12.86 0.67 -9.09
N LEU A 402 -11.68 0.90 -9.65
CA LEU A 402 -11.03 2.20 -9.71
C LEU A 402 -11.17 2.74 -11.13
N LEU A 403 -11.60 3.98 -11.25
CA LEU A 403 -11.67 4.74 -12.50
C LEU A 403 -10.39 5.54 -12.65
N GLN A 404 -9.83 5.58 -13.85
CA GLN A 404 -8.57 6.29 -14.13
C GLN A 404 -8.77 7.69 -14.72
N SER A 405 -9.95 8.01 -15.28
CA SER A 405 -10.22 9.29 -15.92
C SER A 405 -11.73 9.58 -15.99
N PRO A 406 -12.28 10.37 -15.04
CA PRO A 406 -11.62 10.94 -13.86
C PRO A 406 -11.23 9.86 -12.83
N SER A 407 -10.26 10.17 -11.96
CA SER A 407 -9.88 9.30 -10.85
C SER A 407 -11.06 9.15 -9.90
N GLY A 408 -11.56 7.93 -9.76
CA GLY A 408 -12.78 7.66 -9.02
C GLY A 408 -12.82 6.23 -8.50
N LEU A 409 -13.78 5.98 -7.62
CA LEU A 409 -14.00 4.70 -6.98
C LEU A 409 -15.48 4.36 -7.11
N VAL A 410 -15.78 3.17 -7.63
CA VAL A 410 -17.15 2.67 -7.73
C VAL A 410 -17.27 1.39 -6.92
N LEU A 411 -18.10 1.41 -5.88
CA LEU A 411 -18.39 0.26 -5.02
C LEU A 411 -19.74 -0.36 -5.37
N PHE A 412 -19.83 -1.68 -5.22
CA PHE A 412 -21.08 -2.44 -5.31
C PHE A 412 -21.41 -3.06 -3.95
N LEU A 413 -22.60 -2.74 -3.44
CA LEU A 413 -23.06 -3.18 -2.12
C LEU A 413 -24.05 -4.35 -2.22
N ALA A 414 -24.20 -5.12 -1.14
CA ALA A 414 -25.07 -6.29 -1.08
C ALA A 414 -26.55 -5.98 -1.34
N SER A 415 -26.99 -4.77 -1.01
CA SER A 415 -28.32 -4.24 -1.37
C SER A 415 -28.54 -4.02 -2.87
N GLY A 416 -27.52 -4.17 -3.72
CA GLY A 416 -27.55 -3.83 -5.15
C GLY A 416 -27.26 -2.35 -5.44
N GLN A 417 -26.99 -1.54 -4.40
CA GLN A 417 -26.62 -0.14 -4.57
C GLN A 417 -25.21 0.01 -5.15
N VAL A 418 -25.07 0.95 -6.08
CA VAL A 418 -23.78 1.37 -6.65
C VAL A 418 -23.42 2.74 -6.07
N VAL A 419 -22.22 2.83 -5.48
CA VAL A 419 -21.72 4.07 -4.87
C VAL A 419 -20.51 4.55 -5.65
N SER A 420 -20.59 5.74 -6.24
CA SER A 420 -19.46 6.41 -6.91
C SER A 420 -18.89 7.49 -6.01
N LEU A 421 -17.59 7.46 -5.79
CA LEU A 421 -16.84 8.42 -4.99
C LEU A 421 -15.67 8.96 -5.80
N ASP A 422 -15.37 10.24 -5.63
CA ASP A 422 -14.15 10.82 -6.18
C ASP A 422 -12.98 10.34 -5.34
N LEU A 423 -12.03 9.68 -5.99
CA LEU A 423 -10.82 9.27 -5.30
C LEU A 423 -9.90 10.48 -5.28
N ILE A 424 -9.63 11.02 -4.09
CA ILE A 424 -8.56 12.00 -3.94
C ILE A 424 -7.26 11.24 -4.26
N THR A 425 -6.78 11.39 -5.50
CA THR A 425 -5.41 11.05 -5.87
C THR A 425 -4.49 11.70 -4.86
N ASP A 426 -3.49 10.95 -4.39
CA ASP A 426 -2.49 11.37 -3.39
C ASP A 426 -2.25 12.89 -3.45
N HIS A 427 -2.29 13.58 -2.30
CA HIS A 427 -2.05 15.02 -2.25
C HIS A 427 -0.73 15.45 -2.93
N SER A 428 0.23 14.52 -3.07
CA SER A 428 1.45 14.74 -3.85
C SER A 428 1.22 14.85 -5.38
N LEU A 429 0.20 14.16 -5.90
CA LEU A 429 -0.23 14.13 -7.31
C LEU A 429 -1.22 15.25 -7.67
N ILE A 430 -1.86 15.89 -6.67
CA ILE A 430 -2.37 17.25 -6.82
C ILE A 430 -1.12 18.12 -7.00
N ARG A 431 -0.58 18.10 -8.22
CA ARG A 431 0.58 18.86 -8.63
C ARG A 431 0.39 20.24 -8.05
N LYS A 432 1.43 20.72 -7.37
CA LYS A 432 1.73 22.15 -7.23
C LYS A 432 1.24 22.80 -8.51
N TRP A 433 0.06 23.41 -8.48
CA TRP A 433 -0.42 24.18 -9.60
C TRP A 433 0.70 25.18 -9.83
N PRO A 434 1.45 25.11 -10.95
CA PRO A 434 2.41 26.15 -11.22
C PRO A 434 1.51 27.35 -11.42
N LEU A 435 1.41 28.20 -10.41
CA LEU A 435 0.95 29.56 -10.58
C LEU A 435 1.86 30.12 -11.66
N ALA A 436 1.38 30.06 -12.90
CA ALA A 436 2.05 30.57 -14.08
C ALA A 436 2.09 32.08 -13.90
N GLY A 437 3.12 32.55 -13.19
CA GLY A 437 3.16 33.92 -12.69
C GLY A 437 4.30 34.27 -11.74
N SER A 438 5.33 33.44 -11.55
CA SER A 438 6.58 33.92 -10.94
C SER A 438 7.77 32.99 -11.20
N ASN A 439 8.18 32.87 -12.47
CA ASN A 439 9.51 32.35 -12.82
C ASN A 439 10.36 33.47 -13.45
N LYS A 440 10.36 34.64 -12.81
CA LYS A 440 11.58 35.47 -12.85
C LYS A 440 12.44 34.94 -11.71
N LYS A 441 13.60 34.35 -12.06
CA LYS A 441 14.73 34.20 -11.15
C LYS A 441 15.13 35.60 -10.67
N THR A 442 14.46 36.11 -9.66
CA THR A 442 14.96 37.21 -8.84
C THR A 442 15.96 36.59 -7.90
N ASN A 443 17.24 36.93 -8.08
CA ASN A 443 18.30 36.67 -7.13
C ASN A 443 17.80 36.84 -5.69
N ASN A 444 17.96 35.79 -4.87
CA ASN A 444 18.00 35.77 -3.41
C ASN A 444 17.44 37.02 -2.69
N GLY A 445 16.14 37.26 -2.82
CA GLY A 445 15.38 37.98 -1.81
C GLY A 445 14.79 36.95 -0.85
N GLU A 446 15.62 36.32 -0.01
CA GLU A 446 15.08 35.53 1.10
C GLU A 446 14.17 36.45 1.92
N SER A 447 12.92 36.03 2.11
CA SER A 447 12.01 36.78 2.98
C SER A 447 12.70 36.93 4.35
N PRO A 448 12.72 38.11 4.98
CA PRO A 448 13.39 38.36 6.26
C PRO A 448 13.01 37.39 7.38
N ILE A 449 11.92 36.65 7.20
CA ILE A 449 11.30 35.77 8.18
C ILE A 449 11.78 34.32 8.09
N LYS A 450 12.41 33.93 6.97
CA LYS A 450 12.97 32.58 6.80
C LYS A 450 14.13 32.33 7.80
N ASN A 451 14.77 33.40 8.26
CA ASN A 451 15.80 33.36 9.29
C ASN A 451 15.24 33.31 10.73
N MET A 452 13.95 33.63 10.94
CA MET A 452 13.33 33.63 12.27
C MET A 452 12.50 32.38 12.58
N LEU A 453 11.99 31.67 11.57
CA LEU A 453 11.27 30.41 11.78
C LEU A 453 12.01 29.27 11.07
N LYS A 454 12.60 28.36 11.87
CA LYS A 454 13.31 27.17 11.39
C LYS A 454 12.42 26.25 10.52
N ASP A 455 11.10 26.25 10.76
CA ASP A 455 10.14 25.39 10.08
C ASP A 455 9.27 26.15 9.08
N SER A 456 8.99 25.51 7.93
CA SER A 456 8.01 26.01 6.96
C SER A 456 6.63 26.11 7.59
N PHE A 457 6.00 27.29 7.48
CA PHE A 457 4.61 27.52 7.90
C PHE A 457 3.66 26.48 7.33
N GLN A 458 3.84 26.10 6.06
CA GLN A 458 3.02 25.08 5.41
C GLN A 458 3.16 23.72 6.12
N LYS A 459 4.38 23.30 6.46
CA LYS A 459 4.61 22.06 7.22
C LYS A 459 3.91 22.11 8.58
N ARG A 460 4.00 23.24 9.29
CA ARG A 460 3.35 23.44 10.59
C ARG A 460 1.82 23.33 10.50
N ILE A 461 1.19 23.96 9.50
CA ILE A 461 -0.27 23.84 9.30
C ILE A 461 -0.67 22.40 8.95
N HIS A 462 0.08 21.73 8.05
CA HIS A 462 -0.16 20.32 7.76
C HIS A 462 -0.05 19.45 9.02
N THR A 463 0.93 19.67 9.88
CA THR A 463 1.05 18.92 11.14
C THR A 463 -0.13 19.15 12.08
N ILE A 464 -0.67 20.37 12.13
CA ILE A 464 -1.85 20.67 12.97
C ILE A 464 -3.09 19.96 12.42
N LEU A 465 -3.27 19.97 11.10
CA LEU A 465 -4.44 19.40 10.44
C LEU A 465 -4.36 17.90 10.22
N LYS A 466 -3.16 17.28 10.24
CA LYS A 466 -2.98 15.84 10.06
C LYS A 466 -3.70 15.09 11.18
N SER A 467 -4.84 14.49 10.88
CA SER A 467 -5.55 13.55 11.75
C SER A 467 -5.45 12.14 11.19
N GLY A 468 -5.15 11.17 12.06
CA GLY A 468 -5.28 9.73 11.74
C GLY A 468 -6.71 9.22 11.84
N LEU A 469 -7.68 10.11 12.10
CA LEU A 469 -9.10 9.79 12.18
C LEU A 469 -9.76 10.25 10.88
N THR A 470 -10.61 9.40 10.33
CA THR A 470 -11.38 9.67 9.10
C THR A 470 -12.87 9.70 9.41
N GLN A 471 -13.63 10.45 8.61
CA GLN A 471 -15.10 10.40 8.66
C GLN A 471 -15.56 9.56 7.47
N PRO A 472 -15.89 8.28 7.68
CA PRO A 472 -16.36 7.44 6.61
C PRO A 472 -17.71 7.91 6.09
N ILE A 473 -17.93 7.73 4.80
CA ILE A 473 -19.25 7.90 4.21
C ILE A 473 -20.13 6.75 4.68
N LEU A 474 -21.24 7.08 5.35
CA LEU A 474 -22.17 6.07 5.85
C LEU A 474 -23.11 5.60 4.73
N LYS A 475 -23.05 4.31 4.42
CA LYS A 475 -23.93 3.63 3.44
C LYS A 475 -24.62 2.45 4.11
N LEU A 476 -25.54 2.78 4.99
CA LEU A 476 -26.36 1.81 5.71
C LEU A 476 -27.43 1.21 4.79
N ASP A 477 -27.90 0.03 5.18
CA ASP A 477 -29.03 -0.60 4.52
C ASP A 477 -30.29 0.27 4.69
N GLN A 478 -30.85 0.75 3.57
CA GLN A 478 -32.03 1.62 3.58
C GLN A 478 -33.33 0.86 3.81
N THR A 479 -33.29 -0.47 3.79
CA THR A 479 -34.48 -1.30 4.03
C THR A 479 -34.88 -1.34 5.52
N THR A 480 -33.97 -0.96 6.41
CA THR A 480 -34.20 -0.94 7.86
C THR A 480 -33.96 0.49 8.37
N GLU A 481 -35.02 1.24 8.68
CA GLU A 481 -34.83 2.54 9.32
C GLU A 481 -34.24 2.35 10.73
N PRO A 482 -33.18 3.10 11.09
CA PRO A 482 -32.60 3.01 12.42
C PRO A 482 -33.61 3.46 13.46
N THR A 483 -33.59 2.84 14.63
CA THR A 483 -34.42 3.29 15.75
C THR A 483 -34.04 4.72 16.15
N PRO A 484 -34.96 5.51 16.74
CA PRO A 484 -34.63 6.87 17.20
C PRO A 484 -33.45 6.91 18.18
N GLN A 485 -33.25 5.86 18.97
CA GLN A 485 -32.12 5.70 19.88
C GLN A 485 -30.81 5.53 19.11
N GLU A 486 -30.76 4.59 18.16
CA GLU A 486 -29.58 4.36 17.32
C GLU A 486 -29.19 5.58 16.48
N ALA A 487 -30.20 6.29 15.93
CA ALA A 487 -29.97 7.54 15.20
C ALA A 487 -29.38 8.64 16.10
N PHE A 488 -29.87 8.74 17.35
CA PHE A 488 -29.34 9.68 18.33
C PHE A 488 -27.91 9.32 18.77
N GLU A 489 -27.62 8.04 18.98
CA GLU A 489 -26.27 7.54 19.30
C GLU A 489 -25.28 7.87 18.19
N LEU A 490 -25.63 7.56 16.93
CA LEU A 490 -24.81 7.87 15.76
C LEU A 490 -24.54 9.38 15.62
N LEU A 491 -25.58 10.21 15.77
CA LEU A 491 -25.45 11.66 15.70
C LEU A 491 -24.58 12.20 16.84
N THR A 492 -24.75 11.68 18.05
CA THR A 492 -23.95 12.07 19.22
C THR A 492 -22.48 11.72 19.02
N GLN A 493 -22.20 10.52 18.51
CA GLN A 493 -20.85 10.08 18.17
C GLN A 493 -20.21 10.96 17.09
N ALA A 494 -20.93 11.21 15.99
CA ALA A 494 -20.44 12.08 14.91
C ALA A 494 -20.17 13.51 15.40
N THR A 495 -21.06 14.05 16.24
CA THR A 495 -20.92 15.39 16.84
C THR A 495 -19.70 15.45 17.76
N ARG A 496 -19.51 14.43 18.61
CA ARG A 496 -18.35 14.31 19.50
C ARG A 496 -17.05 14.27 18.70
N MET A 497 -17.01 13.42 17.67
CA MET A 497 -15.85 13.30 16.77
C MET A 497 -15.50 14.63 16.09
N LEU A 498 -16.49 15.33 15.52
CA LEU A 498 -16.27 16.64 14.91
C LEU A 498 -15.75 17.67 15.92
N ARG A 499 -16.39 17.75 17.08
CA ARG A 499 -16.07 18.77 18.09
C ARG A 499 -14.69 18.55 18.69
N GLU A 500 -14.36 17.32 19.06
CA GLU A 500 -13.12 17.01 19.79
C GLU A 500 -11.93 16.87 18.86
N ASN A 501 -12.10 16.23 17.70
CA ASN A 501 -10.97 15.87 16.84
C ASN A 501 -10.75 16.82 15.66
N TYR A 502 -11.81 17.40 15.10
CA TYR A 502 -11.69 18.28 13.92
C TYR A 502 -11.67 19.75 14.30
N PHE A 503 -12.70 20.26 14.97
CA PHE A 503 -12.83 21.69 15.25
C PHE A 503 -11.69 22.24 16.10
N VAL A 504 -11.24 21.51 17.12
CA VAL A 504 -10.06 21.92 17.93
C VAL A 504 -8.81 22.11 17.06
N ARG A 505 -8.58 21.24 16.07
CA ARG A 505 -7.42 21.34 15.17
C ARG A 505 -7.59 22.45 14.15
N HIS A 506 -8.78 22.58 13.58
CA HIS A 506 -9.10 23.66 12.65
C HIS A 506 -8.98 25.04 13.32
N ASP A 507 -9.45 25.18 14.56
CA ASP A 507 -9.29 26.41 15.36
C ASP A 507 -7.83 26.69 15.67
N LYS A 508 -7.04 25.67 16.02
CA LYS A 508 -5.60 25.82 16.21
C LYS A 508 -4.89 26.26 14.92
N ALA A 509 -5.23 25.66 13.78
CA ALA A 509 -4.68 26.04 12.48
C ALA A 509 -5.07 27.49 12.13
N ARG A 510 -6.32 27.85 12.36
CA ARG A 510 -6.82 29.23 12.20
C ARG A 510 -6.04 30.22 13.05
N GLN A 511 -5.85 29.96 14.34
CA GLN A 511 -5.08 30.82 15.23
C GLN A 511 -3.63 30.99 14.75
N GLU A 512 -3.01 29.92 14.25
CA GLU A 512 -1.65 29.98 13.70
C GLU A 512 -1.58 30.79 12.40
N ILE A 513 -2.61 30.70 11.54
CA ILE A 513 -2.75 31.53 10.35
C ILE A 513 -2.94 33.01 10.74
N GLU A 514 -3.83 33.31 11.67
CA GLU A 514 -4.12 34.67 12.14
C GLU A 514 -2.89 35.33 12.80
N LYS A 515 -2.16 34.57 13.64
CA LYS A 515 -0.88 35.03 14.20
C LYS A 515 0.13 35.34 13.11
N ARG A 516 0.23 34.48 12.09
CA ARG A 516 1.16 34.67 10.98
C ARG A 516 0.79 35.90 10.15
N GLU A 517 -0.49 36.08 9.86
CA GLU A 517 -1.02 37.25 9.17
C GLU A 517 -0.72 38.54 9.96
N HIS A 518 -0.90 38.53 11.27
CA HIS A 518 -0.63 39.69 12.13
C HIS A 518 0.85 40.08 12.11
N VAL A 519 1.77 39.12 12.25
CA VAL A 519 3.22 39.36 12.17
C VAL A 519 3.60 39.92 10.79
N LEU A 520 3.01 39.39 9.72
CA LEU A 520 3.25 39.90 8.36
C LEU A 520 2.74 41.34 8.17
N LYS A 521 1.59 41.68 8.75
CA LYS A 521 1.06 43.05 8.74
C LYS A 521 1.99 44.02 9.49
N LEU A 522 2.49 43.62 10.66
CA LEU A 522 3.41 44.44 11.45
C LEU A 522 4.74 44.66 10.71
N LEU A 523 5.31 43.60 10.13
CA LEU A 523 6.53 43.70 9.31
C LEU A 523 6.33 44.60 8.10
N LYS A 524 5.18 44.49 7.41
CA LYS A 524 4.85 45.39 6.30
C LYS A 524 4.80 46.85 6.75
N GLN A 525 4.20 47.15 7.90
CA GLN A 525 4.14 48.51 8.43
C GLN A 525 5.53 49.05 8.78
N GLN A 526 6.38 48.23 9.42
CA GLN A 526 7.76 48.60 9.72
C GLN A 526 8.54 48.89 8.43
N GLN A 527 8.47 48.00 7.44
CA GLN A 527 9.15 48.19 6.16
C GLN A 527 8.70 49.46 5.41
N LEU A 528 7.41 49.80 5.47
CA LEU A 528 6.90 51.04 4.88
C LEU A 528 7.48 52.28 5.58
N LYS A 529 7.60 52.23 6.90
CA LYS A 529 8.21 53.31 7.68
C LYS A 529 9.71 53.45 7.38
N ASP A 530 10.44 52.34 7.30
CA ASP A 530 11.86 52.33 6.96
C ASP A 530 12.08 52.91 5.54
N ILE A 531 11.18 52.59 4.59
CA ILE A 531 11.23 53.16 3.23
C ILE A 531 11.00 54.68 3.27
N GLU A 532 10.08 55.17 4.07
CA GLU A 532 9.82 56.61 4.23
C GLU A 532 11.02 57.33 4.83
N GLU A 533 11.63 56.77 5.88
CA GLU A 533 12.85 57.29 6.51
C GLU A 533 14.02 57.35 5.50
N LEU A 534 14.22 56.28 4.71
CA LEU A 534 15.23 56.26 3.65
C LEU A 534 14.95 57.24 2.51
N GLN A 535 13.68 57.48 2.18
CA GLN A 535 13.31 58.48 1.18
C GLN A 535 13.63 59.90 1.67
N ALA A 536 13.38 60.19 2.95
CA ALA A 536 13.73 61.46 3.56
C ALA A 536 15.25 61.67 3.60
N GLU A 537 16.02 60.65 4.02
CA GLU A 537 17.48 60.71 4.03
C GLU A 537 18.05 60.90 2.63
N LYS A 538 17.50 60.20 1.63
CA LYS A 538 17.87 60.40 0.21
C LYS A 538 17.62 61.83 -0.26
N GLN A 539 16.49 62.43 0.11
CA GLN A 539 16.20 63.82 -0.24
C GLN A 539 17.17 64.79 0.44
N GLN A 540 17.52 64.53 1.71
CA GLN A 540 18.50 65.33 2.44
C GLN A 540 19.89 65.26 1.81
N ILE A 541 20.37 64.05 1.47
CA ILE A 541 21.65 63.84 0.78
C ILE A 541 21.65 64.52 -0.59
N ARG A 542 20.52 64.47 -1.32
CA ARG A 542 20.41 65.16 -2.61
C ARG A 542 20.49 66.68 -2.46
N ALA A 543 19.79 67.26 -1.48
CA ALA A 543 19.83 68.70 -1.23
C ALA A 543 21.22 69.17 -0.75
N THR A 544 21.93 68.36 0.06
CA THR A 544 23.31 68.70 0.44
C THR A 544 24.27 68.60 -0.74
N ALA A 545 24.10 67.61 -1.63
CA ALA A 545 24.88 67.50 -2.86
C ALA A 545 24.64 68.67 -3.82
N GLU A 546 23.37 69.11 -3.99
CA GLU A 546 23.02 70.28 -4.80
C GLU A 546 23.68 71.55 -4.25
N ARG A 547 23.61 71.78 -2.92
CA ARG A 547 24.29 72.92 -2.28
C ARG A 547 25.81 72.87 -2.44
N LEU A 548 26.42 71.68 -2.29
CA LEU A 548 27.85 71.50 -2.50
C LEU A 548 28.25 71.80 -3.95
N ALA A 549 27.43 71.38 -4.92
CA ALA A 549 27.66 71.69 -6.34
C ALA A 549 27.60 73.20 -6.61
N GLU A 550 26.60 73.91 -6.10
CA GLU A 550 26.51 75.37 -6.21
C GLU A 550 27.75 76.07 -5.63
N THR A 551 28.20 75.66 -4.43
CA THR A 551 29.41 76.24 -3.83
C THR A 551 30.68 75.93 -4.61
N TYR A 552 30.74 74.78 -5.27
CA TYR A 552 31.87 74.39 -6.12
C TYR A 552 31.90 75.22 -7.41
N GLU A 553 30.75 75.44 -8.05
CA GLU A 553 30.63 76.33 -9.21
C GLU A 553 31.07 77.75 -8.86
N ASP A 554 30.58 78.32 -7.74
CA ASP A 554 31.00 79.64 -7.24
C ASP A 554 32.51 79.74 -7.02
N LEU A 555 33.13 78.68 -6.48
CA LEU A 555 34.57 78.62 -6.26
C LEU A 555 35.34 78.53 -7.59
N CYS A 556 34.87 77.72 -8.53
CA CYS A 556 35.44 77.63 -9.87
C CYS A 556 35.37 78.99 -10.61
N ASP A 557 34.26 79.70 -10.53
CA ASP A 557 34.11 81.03 -11.13
C ASP A 557 35.04 82.05 -10.48
N LYS A 558 35.16 82.04 -9.14
CA LYS A 558 36.13 82.87 -8.42
C LYS A 558 37.56 82.54 -8.84
N GLN A 559 37.94 81.26 -8.89
CA GLN A 559 39.27 80.83 -9.32
C GLN A 559 39.55 81.26 -10.77
N ASN A 560 38.60 81.09 -11.69
CA ASN A 560 38.71 81.54 -13.07
C ASN A 560 38.86 83.06 -13.16
N SER A 561 38.15 83.82 -12.33
CA SER A 561 38.28 85.29 -12.27
C SER A 561 39.65 85.72 -11.75
N LEU A 562 40.19 85.03 -10.73
CA LEU A 562 41.53 85.27 -10.20
C LEU A 562 42.60 84.90 -11.23
N TYR A 563 42.43 83.77 -11.92
CA TYR A 563 43.34 83.34 -12.98
C TYR A 563 43.36 84.33 -14.15
N LYS A 564 42.19 84.83 -14.58
CA LYS A 564 42.09 85.90 -15.59
C LYS A 564 42.74 87.21 -15.11
N ARG A 565 42.57 87.59 -13.84
CA ARG A 565 43.22 88.77 -13.27
C ARG A 565 44.74 88.62 -13.27
N HIS A 566 45.25 87.43 -12.94
CA HIS A 566 46.68 87.15 -12.98
C HIS A 566 47.24 87.19 -14.41
N LEU A 567 46.48 86.72 -15.41
CA LEU A 567 46.82 86.83 -16.83
C LEU A 567 46.75 88.27 -17.36
N THR A 568 45.95 89.16 -16.77
CA THR A 568 45.94 90.60 -17.09
C THR A 568 46.98 91.42 -16.32
N ASP A 569 47.52 90.88 -15.23
CA ASP A 569 48.59 91.48 -14.41
C ASP A 569 50.00 90.98 -14.80
N GLU A 570 50.16 90.35 -15.96
CA GLU A 570 51.46 90.23 -16.65
C GLU A 570 51.69 91.51 -17.45
N PRO A 571 52.52 92.47 -16.97
CA PRO A 571 53.01 93.52 -17.83
C PRO A 571 53.97 92.89 -18.83
N PHE A 572 53.89 93.34 -20.09
CA PHE A 572 55.00 93.27 -21.02
C PHE A 572 56.32 93.61 -20.29
N LEU A 573 57.16 92.60 -20.10
CA LEU A 573 58.57 92.74 -19.80
C LEU A 573 59.32 91.97 -20.91
N ASP A 574 59.88 92.76 -21.84
CA ASP A 574 61.09 92.41 -22.60
C ASP A 574 62.26 92.10 -21.65
#